data_AF-A0A7C2RN88-F1
#
_entry.id   AF-A0A7C2RN88-F1
#
_cell.length_a   1.000
_cell.length_b   1.000
_cell.length_c   1.000
_cell.angle_alpha   90.00
_cell.angle_beta   90.00
_cell.angle_gamma   90.00
#
_symmetry.space_group_name_H-M   'P 1'
#
loop_
_entity.id
_entity.type
_entity.pdbx_description
1 polymer ?
#
loop_
_entity_poly.entity_id
_entity_poly.type
_entity_poly.pdbx_seq_one_letter_code
_entity_poly.pdbx_strand_id
1 'polypeptide(L)'
;MITIVCGGFYGDEGKGKIASYLALRGGYSVGIRTGSINAGHTVNHMGRTWRLRLVPSAFLNRSAWLYIARGSLIKIDVLMREIEETGAVGRICVDMGAGVIEDRHVEFEKIDDGLRSIGSTFQGVGAATAERVMRRLKLARDFRELEGLLCDSVSEILDSLDRGEEILVEGTQGLYLSLYHGAYPYVTSRDTSAAGILSEIGCGPKHVDQIIVVFKSYVTRVGEGPLEGELRAEDIERLGLIERGTVTGRLRRVAPFNIELARRAVRMNTATQIAITKLDALYREARGVRDWGKLPREARRFIEDIEDKLRVPVTLIGTGEDVEDTIDLRREKGIEI
;
A
#
# COMPACT_ATOMS: atom_id res chain seq x y z
N MET A 1 -15.20 -0.09 12.75
CA MET A 1 -13.83 0.24 13.23
C MET A 1 -12.93 0.61 12.04
N ILE A 2 -11.73 1.17 12.28
CA ILE A 2 -10.74 1.40 11.20
C ILE A 2 -9.56 0.43 11.32
N THR A 3 -9.31 -0.29 10.23
CA THR A 3 -8.06 -1.05 10.00
C THR A 3 -7.21 -0.35 8.95
N ILE A 4 -5.99 0.04 9.30
CA ILE A 4 -5.00 0.63 8.39
C ILE A 4 -4.02 -0.45 7.92
N VAL A 5 -3.78 -0.52 6.61
CA VAL A 5 -2.72 -1.33 5.99
C VAL A 5 -1.65 -0.38 5.44
N CYS A 6 -0.44 -0.41 6.02
CA CYS A 6 0.69 0.44 5.62
C CYS A 6 1.98 -0.35 5.38
N GLY A 7 2.93 0.21 4.65
CA GLY A 7 4.17 -0.47 4.27
C GLY A 7 5.30 -0.21 5.27
N GLY A 8 6.03 -1.25 5.65
CA GLY A 8 7.08 -1.16 6.66
C GLY A 8 8.48 -0.83 6.13
N PHE A 9 8.72 -0.93 4.82
CA PHE A 9 10.02 -0.69 4.20
C PHE A 9 9.95 0.46 3.18
N TYR A 10 10.45 0.24 1.95
CA TYR A 10 10.55 1.23 0.88
C TYR A 10 9.43 1.07 -0.16
N GLY A 11 8.28 0.50 0.21
CA GLY A 11 7.20 0.20 -0.71
C GLY A 11 7.25 -1.24 -1.22
N ASP A 12 6.26 -1.58 -2.07
CA ASP A 12 6.17 -2.87 -2.75
C ASP A 12 6.21 -4.13 -1.88
N GLU A 13 5.78 -4.00 -0.63
CA GLU A 13 5.70 -5.07 0.36
C GLU A 13 4.47 -5.97 0.18
N GLY A 14 3.66 -5.77 -0.87
CA GLY A 14 2.46 -6.58 -1.11
C GLY A 14 1.20 -6.12 -0.36
N LYS A 15 1.12 -4.83 0.01
CA LYS A 15 -0.08 -4.23 0.61
C LYS A 15 -1.37 -4.54 -0.14
N GLY A 16 -1.36 -4.46 -1.47
CA GLY A 16 -2.54 -4.77 -2.29
C GLY A 16 -3.06 -6.20 -2.12
N LYS A 17 -2.15 -7.17 -2.01
CA LYS A 17 -2.52 -8.57 -1.71
C LYS A 17 -3.16 -8.68 -0.34
N ILE A 18 -2.54 -8.08 0.69
CA ILE A 18 -3.05 -8.14 2.07
C ILE A 18 -4.41 -7.44 2.19
N ALA A 19 -4.56 -6.24 1.62
CA ALA A 19 -5.83 -5.51 1.61
C ALA A 19 -6.92 -6.27 0.84
N SER A 20 -6.57 -6.91 -0.28
CA SER A 20 -7.50 -7.76 -1.04
C SER A 20 -7.96 -8.98 -0.22
N TYR A 21 -7.04 -9.64 0.47
CA TYR A 21 -7.36 -10.80 1.32
C TYR A 21 -8.29 -10.39 2.46
N LEU A 22 -7.97 -9.28 3.14
CA LEU A 22 -8.79 -8.72 4.19
C LEU A 22 -10.19 -8.33 3.68
N ALA A 23 -10.30 -7.72 2.50
CA ALA A 23 -11.60 -7.39 1.94
C ALA A 23 -12.46 -8.64 1.65
N LEU A 24 -11.86 -9.75 1.22
CA LEU A 24 -12.58 -11.00 0.97
C LEU A 24 -12.97 -11.76 2.26
N ARG A 25 -12.18 -11.63 3.34
CA ARG A 25 -12.29 -12.50 4.53
C ARG A 25 -12.61 -11.77 5.84
N GLY A 26 -12.54 -10.45 5.85
CA GLY A 26 -12.56 -9.62 7.05
C GLY A 26 -13.79 -8.73 7.20
N GLY A 27 -14.87 -8.95 6.44
CA GLY A 27 -16.16 -8.28 6.68
C GLY A 27 -16.21 -6.77 6.39
N TYR A 28 -15.15 -6.18 5.84
CA TYR A 28 -15.09 -4.74 5.54
C TYR A 28 -16.13 -4.33 4.50
N SER A 29 -17.08 -3.46 4.90
CA SER A 29 -18.09 -2.86 4.02
C SER A 29 -17.58 -1.59 3.33
N VAL A 30 -16.46 -1.04 3.78
CA VAL A 30 -15.84 0.16 3.19
C VAL A 30 -14.36 -0.08 2.92
N GLY A 31 -13.90 0.27 1.72
CA GLY A 31 -12.51 0.21 1.30
C GLY A 31 -12.01 1.57 0.83
N ILE A 32 -10.89 2.05 1.36
CA ILE A 32 -10.39 3.40 1.11
C ILE A 32 -8.98 3.35 0.56
N ARG A 33 -8.72 4.09 -0.52
CA ARG A 33 -7.39 4.31 -1.07
C ARG A 33 -6.88 5.69 -0.66
N THR A 34 -5.68 5.72 -0.10
CA THR A 34 -4.87 6.95 0.04
C THR A 34 -3.74 6.93 -0.96
N GLY A 35 -2.98 8.03 -1.10
CA GLY A 35 -1.82 8.03 -1.98
C GLY A 35 -2.00 8.76 -3.29
N SER A 36 -1.21 8.32 -4.26
CA SER A 36 -1.26 8.80 -5.63
C SER A 36 -0.77 7.73 -6.61
N ILE A 37 -0.80 8.07 -7.90
CA ILE A 37 -0.50 7.20 -9.03
C ILE A 37 0.96 6.75 -9.14
N ASN A 38 1.84 7.24 -8.26
CA ASN A 38 3.24 6.82 -8.18
C ASN A 38 3.44 5.51 -7.39
N ALA A 39 2.40 4.98 -6.73
CA ALA A 39 2.37 3.62 -6.21
C ALA A 39 1.42 2.74 -7.02
N GLY A 40 1.84 1.50 -7.25
CA GLY A 40 1.01 0.47 -7.89
C GLY A 40 0.88 -0.75 -6.99
N HIS A 41 -0.35 -1.23 -6.80
CA HIS A 41 -0.68 -2.44 -6.08
C HIS A 41 -1.14 -3.50 -7.07
N THR A 42 -0.41 -4.61 -7.09
CA THR A 42 -0.77 -5.75 -7.92
C THR A 42 -1.66 -6.69 -7.11
N VAL A 43 -2.80 -7.06 -7.68
CA VAL A 43 -3.76 -8.00 -7.11
C VAL A 43 -3.89 -9.17 -8.08
N ASN A 44 -3.65 -10.39 -7.60
CA ASN A 44 -3.91 -11.60 -8.38
C ASN A 44 -4.99 -12.42 -7.70
N HIS A 45 -6.07 -12.74 -8.40
CA HIS A 45 -7.13 -13.56 -7.85
C HIS A 45 -7.81 -14.36 -8.96
N MET A 46 -7.96 -15.67 -8.75
CA MET A 46 -8.61 -16.58 -9.70
C MET A 46 -8.01 -16.50 -11.11
N GLY A 47 -6.67 -16.43 -11.20
CA GLY A 47 -5.94 -16.39 -12.46
C GLY A 47 -6.00 -15.06 -13.23
N ARG A 48 -6.58 -14.01 -12.64
CA ARG A 48 -6.58 -12.64 -13.19
C ARG A 48 -5.66 -11.74 -12.39
N THR A 49 -5.00 -10.81 -13.09
CA THR A 49 -4.05 -9.85 -12.50
C THR A 49 -4.51 -8.43 -12.77
N TRP A 50 -4.68 -7.64 -11.71
CA TRP A 50 -4.93 -6.19 -11.77
C TRP A 50 -3.72 -5.43 -11.27
N ARG A 51 -3.37 -4.33 -11.92
CA ARG A 51 -2.27 -3.43 -11.52
C ARG A 51 -2.84 -2.05 -11.21
N LEU A 52 -3.35 -1.92 -9.99
CA LEU A 52 -4.11 -0.75 -9.56
C LEU A 52 -3.19 0.35 -9.01
N ARG A 53 -3.56 1.60 -9.23
CA ARG A 53 -2.89 2.77 -8.67
C ARG A 53 -3.83 3.56 -7.78
N LEU A 54 -5.10 3.68 -8.18
CA LEU A 54 -6.12 4.53 -7.54
C LEU A 54 -7.32 3.75 -7.01
N VAL A 55 -7.78 2.70 -7.69
CA VAL A 55 -8.90 1.91 -7.16
C VAL A 55 -8.41 1.14 -5.92
N PRO A 56 -9.11 1.21 -4.76
CA PRO A 56 -8.72 0.45 -3.58
C PRO A 56 -8.73 -1.05 -3.87
N SER A 57 -7.74 -1.78 -3.34
CA SER A 57 -7.67 -3.25 -3.52
C SER A 57 -8.87 -4.00 -2.92
N ALA A 58 -9.65 -3.34 -2.07
CA ALA A 58 -10.92 -3.84 -1.54
C ALA A 58 -12.00 -4.06 -2.62
N PHE A 59 -11.78 -3.65 -3.87
CA PHE A 59 -12.72 -3.86 -4.97
C PHE A 59 -13.14 -5.33 -5.17
N LEU A 60 -12.33 -6.30 -4.73
CA LEU A 60 -12.70 -7.72 -4.79
C LEU A 60 -13.92 -8.05 -3.93
N ASN A 61 -14.13 -7.32 -2.83
CA ASN A 61 -15.41 -7.37 -2.14
C ASN A 61 -16.45 -6.58 -2.94
N ARG A 62 -17.41 -7.30 -3.54
CA ARG A 62 -18.43 -6.71 -4.42
C ARG A 62 -19.51 -5.95 -3.65
N SER A 63 -19.66 -6.18 -2.35
CA SER A 63 -20.59 -5.41 -1.50
C SER A 63 -19.97 -4.17 -0.88
N ALA A 64 -18.65 -4.02 -0.94
CA ALA A 64 -17.98 -2.88 -0.32
C ALA A 64 -18.09 -1.60 -1.17
N TRP A 65 -18.36 -0.49 -0.48
CA TRP A 65 -18.18 0.86 -1.01
C TRP A 65 -16.70 1.21 -1.05
N LEU A 66 -16.28 1.86 -2.14
CA LEU A 66 -14.90 2.23 -2.38
C LEU A 66 -14.75 3.75 -2.38
N TYR A 67 -13.76 4.26 -1.66
CA TYR A 67 -13.48 5.71 -1.62
C TYR A 67 -12.03 6.02 -1.98
N ILE A 68 -11.86 7.08 -2.76
CA ILE A 68 -10.56 7.76 -2.90
C ILE A 68 -10.55 8.93 -1.93
N ALA A 69 -9.60 8.88 -0.99
CA ALA A 69 -9.53 9.83 0.12
C ALA A 69 -9.27 11.28 -0.32
N ARG A 70 -9.76 12.24 0.46
CA ARG A 70 -9.55 13.70 0.29
C ARG A 70 -8.08 14.09 0.12
N GLY A 71 -7.18 13.44 0.86
CA GLY A 71 -5.75 13.70 0.78
C GLY A 71 -5.06 13.17 -0.49
N SER A 72 -5.74 12.33 -1.27
CA SER A 72 -5.16 11.70 -2.45
C SER A 72 -4.93 12.67 -3.61
N LEU A 73 -4.03 12.27 -4.52
CA LEU A 73 -3.83 12.90 -5.82
C LEU A 73 -4.14 11.90 -6.93
N ILE A 74 -5.09 12.24 -7.81
CA ILE A 74 -5.59 11.36 -8.87
C ILE A 74 -5.16 11.82 -10.26
N LYS A 75 -5.21 10.92 -11.23
CA LYS A 75 -5.16 11.24 -12.66
C LYS A 75 -6.39 10.62 -13.31
N ILE A 76 -7.20 11.45 -13.99
CA ILE A 76 -8.58 11.07 -14.39
C ILE A 76 -8.59 9.86 -15.32
N ASP A 77 -7.74 9.85 -16.35
CA ASP A 77 -7.60 8.74 -17.30
C ASP A 77 -7.21 7.42 -16.62
N VAL A 78 -6.30 7.46 -15.65
CA VAL A 78 -5.90 6.29 -14.85
C VAL A 78 -7.07 5.79 -14.02
N LEU A 79 -7.78 6.69 -13.35
CA LEU A 79 -8.93 6.35 -12.51
C LEU A 79 -10.04 5.69 -13.33
N MET A 80 -10.47 6.32 -14.42
CA MET A 80 -11.59 5.83 -15.23
C MET A 80 -11.30 4.43 -15.80
N ARG A 81 -10.07 4.20 -16.29
CA ARG A 81 -9.63 2.88 -16.75
C ARG A 81 -9.70 1.83 -15.64
N GLU A 82 -9.18 2.14 -14.45
CA GLU A 82 -9.18 1.18 -13.33
C GLU A 82 -10.60 0.87 -12.84
N ILE A 83 -11.52 1.85 -12.83
CA ILE A 83 -12.93 1.64 -12.47
C ILE A 83 -13.59 0.63 -13.42
N GLU A 84 -13.34 0.76 -14.71
CA GLU A 84 -13.84 -0.16 -15.73
C GLU A 84 -13.22 -1.57 -15.57
N GLU A 85 -11.89 -1.66 -15.50
CA GLU A 85 -11.14 -2.93 -15.37
C GLU A 85 -11.53 -3.73 -14.11
N THR A 86 -11.90 -3.05 -13.04
CA THR A 86 -12.30 -3.67 -11.76
C THR A 86 -13.80 -3.92 -11.64
N GLY A 87 -14.62 -3.31 -12.49
CA GLY A 87 -16.08 -3.31 -12.34
C GLY A 87 -16.49 -2.64 -11.01
N ALA A 88 -15.90 -1.48 -10.71
CA ALA A 88 -16.21 -0.68 -9.53
C ALA A 88 -17.31 0.37 -9.78
N VAL A 89 -17.83 0.46 -11.01
CA VAL A 89 -18.90 1.39 -11.40
C VAL A 89 -20.10 1.27 -10.43
N GLY A 90 -20.60 2.42 -9.96
CA GLY A 90 -21.75 2.51 -9.08
C GLY A 90 -21.48 2.23 -7.59
N ARG A 91 -20.23 1.92 -7.22
CA ARG A 91 -19.82 1.66 -5.83
C ARG A 91 -18.46 2.25 -5.48
N ILE A 92 -17.97 3.19 -6.29
CA ILE A 92 -16.74 3.93 -6.04
C ILE A 92 -17.00 5.42 -6.16
N CYS A 93 -16.50 6.17 -5.20
CA CYS A 93 -16.57 7.62 -5.19
C CYS A 93 -15.19 8.25 -4.94
N VAL A 94 -15.03 9.47 -5.40
CA VAL A 94 -13.84 10.31 -5.23
C VAL A 94 -14.22 11.47 -4.35
N ASP A 95 -13.44 11.74 -3.30
CA ASP A 95 -13.67 12.95 -2.52
C ASP A 95 -13.49 14.20 -3.39
N MET A 96 -14.45 15.11 -3.30
CA MET A 96 -14.47 16.36 -4.06
C MET A 96 -13.23 17.25 -3.84
N GLY A 97 -12.52 17.06 -2.73
CA GLY A 97 -11.27 17.73 -2.36
C GLY A 97 -9.99 16.98 -2.72
N ALA A 98 -10.06 15.82 -3.37
CA ALA A 98 -8.88 15.15 -3.92
C ALA A 98 -8.22 16.02 -5.01
N GLY A 99 -6.90 16.08 -5.06
CA GLY A 99 -6.18 16.89 -6.05
C GLY A 99 -6.05 16.17 -7.39
N VAL A 100 -6.07 16.91 -8.51
CA VAL A 100 -5.98 16.33 -9.85
C VAL A 100 -4.63 16.63 -10.51
N ILE A 101 -3.95 15.57 -10.92
CA ILE A 101 -2.70 15.62 -11.67
C ILE A 101 -3.02 15.84 -13.16
N GLU A 102 -2.82 17.06 -13.62
CA GLU A 102 -2.81 17.42 -15.04
C GLU A 102 -1.49 17.03 -15.74
N ASP A 103 -1.51 16.92 -17.08
CA ASP A 103 -0.33 16.53 -17.89
C ASP A 103 0.85 17.49 -17.73
N ARG A 104 0.59 18.79 -17.52
CA ARG A 104 1.62 19.80 -17.24
C ARG A 104 2.48 19.44 -16.03
N HIS A 105 1.94 18.76 -15.01
CA HIS A 105 2.72 18.30 -13.86
C HIS A 105 3.66 17.17 -14.23
N VAL A 106 3.21 16.24 -15.09
CA VAL A 106 4.02 15.13 -15.59
C VAL A 106 5.16 15.65 -16.46
N GLU A 107 4.86 16.59 -17.36
CA GLU A 107 5.83 17.24 -18.23
C GLU A 107 6.88 18.00 -17.43
N PHE A 108 6.45 18.78 -16.43
CA PHE A 108 7.34 19.50 -15.52
C PHE A 108 8.33 18.57 -14.82
N GLU A 109 7.86 17.43 -14.26
CA GLU A 109 8.77 16.49 -13.60
C GLU A 109 9.78 15.85 -14.57
N LYS A 110 9.40 15.62 -15.83
CA LYS A 110 10.27 14.94 -16.82
C LYS A 110 11.46 15.79 -17.25
N ILE A 111 11.31 17.12 -17.21
CA ILE A 111 12.36 18.08 -17.60
C ILE A 111 13.23 18.52 -16.41
N ASP A 112 12.85 18.17 -15.18
CA ASP A 112 13.64 18.44 -13.98
C ASP A 112 14.74 17.38 -13.79
N ASP A 113 15.99 17.76 -14.09
CA ASP A 113 17.15 16.87 -13.95
C ASP A 113 17.44 16.48 -12.49
N GLY A 114 17.05 17.31 -11.52
CA GLY A 114 17.17 16.98 -10.09
C GLY A 114 16.27 15.80 -9.73
N LEU A 115 15.02 15.79 -10.20
CA LEU A 115 14.08 14.69 -9.97
C LEU A 115 14.50 13.37 -10.65
N ARG A 116 15.28 13.46 -11.75
CA ARG A 116 15.92 12.27 -12.35
C ARG A 116 16.93 11.63 -11.42
N SER A 117 17.79 12.43 -10.80
CA SER A 117 18.80 11.92 -9.86
C SER A 117 18.20 11.29 -8.59
N ILE A 118 17.00 11.69 -8.21
CA ILE A 118 16.28 11.13 -7.05
C ILE A 118 15.53 9.83 -7.43
N GLY A 119 15.31 9.60 -8.73
CA GLY A 119 14.58 8.45 -9.23
C GLY A 119 13.05 8.63 -9.17
N SER A 120 12.53 9.85 -9.32
CA SER A 120 11.08 10.13 -9.41
C SER A 120 10.39 9.22 -10.41
N THR A 121 9.12 8.85 -10.17
CA THR A 121 8.32 8.06 -11.11
C THR A 121 7.86 8.84 -12.34
N PHE A 122 8.09 10.17 -12.37
CA PHE A 122 7.62 11.09 -13.42
C PHE A 122 6.13 10.95 -13.68
N GLN A 123 5.36 10.94 -12.59
CA GLN A 123 3.91 10.83 -12.65
C GLN A 123 3.23 12.16 -12.28
N GLY A 124 3.99 13.24 -12.07
CA GLY A 124 3.46 14.56 -11.73
C GLY A 124 3.05 14.72 -10.26
N VAL A 125 3.37 13.73 -9.41
CA VAL A 125 2.93 13.70 -8.01
C VAL A 125 3.62 14.78 -7.18
N GLY A 126 4.94 14.93 -7.31
CA GLY A 126 5.70 15.97 -6.60
C GLY A 126 5.29 17.36 -7.06
N ALA A 127 5.15 17.56 -8.37
CA ALA A 127 4.69 18.84 -8.95
C ALA A 127 3.28 19.22 -8.49
N ALA A 128 2.33 18.28 -8.54
CA ALA A 128 0.96 18.50 -8.07
C ALA A 128 0.92 18.73 -6.54
N THR A 129 1.69 17.98 -5.75
CA THR A 129 1.82 18.25 -4.31
C THR A 129 2.33 19.67 -4.05
N ALA A 130 3.34 20.13 -4.78
CA ALA A 130 3.87 21.48 -4.64
C ALA A 130 2.80 22.53 -4.95
N GLU A 131 2.02 22.37 -6.02
CA GLU A 131 0.89 23.26 -6.32
C GLU A 131 -0.20 23.21 -5.23
N ARG A 132 -0.47 22.04 -4.64
CA ARG A 132 -1.43 21.90 -3.53
C ARG A 132 -0.99 22.68 -2.31
N VAL A 133 0.28 22.56 -1.92
CA VAL A 133 0.88 23.35 -0.82
C VAL A 133 0.80 24.84 -1.11
N MET A 134 1.02 25.24 -2.37
CA MET A 134 0.89 26.63 -2.82
C MET A 134 -0.56 27.10 -3.02
N ARG A 135 -1.56 26.24 -2.77
CA ARG A 135 -3.01 26.51 -2.90
C ARG A 135 -3.43 26.88 -4.33
N ARG A 136 -2.79 26.25 -5.32
CA ARG A 136 -3.04 26.48 -6.77
C ARG A 136 -3.55 25.25 -7.51
N LEU A 137 -3.42 24.06 -6.92
CA LEU A 137 -3.85 22.81 -7.55
C LEU A 137 -5.37 22.78 -7.70
N LYS A 138 -5.86 22.35 -8.87
CA LYS A 138 -7.28 22.04 -9.09
C LYS A 138 -7.68 20.75 -8.38
N LEU A 139 -8.90 20.72 -7.86
CA LEU A 139 -9.46 19.60 -7.11
C LEU A 139 -10.46 18.84 -7.96
N ALA A 140 -10.85 17.64 -7.53
CA ALA A 140 -11.76 16.76 -8.26
C ALA A 140 -13.09 17.45 -8.63
N ARG A 141 -13.63 18.29 -7.74
CA ARG A 141 -14.84 19.10 -7.99
C ARG A 141 -14.76 20.07 -9.15
N ASP A 142 -13.56 20.41 -9.61
CA ASP A 142 -13.34 21.38 -10.68
C ASP A 142 -13.40 20.72 -12.07
N PHE A 143 -13.60 19.39 -12.16
CA PHE A 143 -13.61 18.61 -13.39
C PHE A 143 -14.98 17.96 -13.63
N ARG A 144 -15.59 18.23 -14.79
CA ARG A 144 -16.93 17.71 -15.14
C ARG A 144 -16.94 16.20 -15.34
N GLU A 145 -15.84 15.64 -15.80
CA GLU A 145 -15.64 14.21 -16.03
C GLU A 145 -15.83 13.38 -14.75
N LEU A 146 -15.68 14.01 -13.57
CA LEU A 146 -15.81 13.36 -12.28
C LEU A 146 -17.19 13.56 -11.64
N GLU A 147 -18.09 14.38 -12.20
CA GLU A 147 -19.35 14.79 -11.56
C GLU A 147 -20.19 13.61 -11.04
N GLY A 148 -20.26 12.51 -11.80
CA GLY A 148 -20.98 11.29 -11.40
C GLY A 148 -20.25 10.38 -10.39
N LEU A 149 -19.05 10.77 -9.94
CA LEU A 149 -18.21 10.03 -9.00
C LEU A 149 -17.90 10.84 -7.72
N LEU A 150 -18.29 12.11 -7.64
CA LEU A 150 -17.92 12.97 -6.50
C LEU A 150 -18.69 12.59 -5.23
N CYS A 151 -18.02 12.67 -4.09
CA CYS A 151 -18.62 12.55 -2.76
C CYS A 151 -17.90 13.47 -1.75
N ASP A 152 -18.47 13.60 -0.56
CA ASP A 152 -17.74 14.03 0.64
C ASP A 152 -17.28 12.78 1.38
N SER A 153 -16.10 12.25 1.04
CA SER A 153 -15.67 10.96 1.59
C SER A 153 -15.52 11.03 3.11
N VAL A 154 -15.16 12.19 3.66
CA VAL A 154 -15.00 12.35 5.12
C VAL A 154 -16.33 12.14 5.83
N SER A 155 -17.40 12.77 5.35
CA SER A 155 -18.74 12.58 5.91
C SER A 155 -19.20 11.13 5.77
N GLU A 156 -19.03 10.51 4.59
CA GLU A 156 -19.39 9.09 4.38
C GLU A 156 -18.65 8.14 5.31
N ILE A 157 -17.35 8.39 5.55
CA ILE A 157 -16.53 7.57 6.46
C ILE A 157 -17.01 7.72 7.90
N LEU A 158 -17.30 8.95 8.34
CA LEU A 158 -17.81 9.21 9.70
C LEU A 158 -19.19 8.58 9.90
N ASP A 159 -20.08 8.69 8.92
CA ASP A 159 -21.40 8.07 8.98
C ASP A 159 -21.30 6.53 9.01
N SER A 160 -20.35 5.94 8.27
CA SER A 160 -20.04 4.51 8.37
C SER A 160 -19.55 4.12 9.76
N LEU A 161 -18.69 4.92 10.39
CA LEU A 161 -18.24 4.68 11.76
C LEU A 161 -19.38 4.75 12.77
N ASP A 162 -20.28 5.72 12.63
CA ASP A 162 -21.45 5.87 13.49
C ASP A 162 -22.43 4.69 13.35
N ARG A 163 -22.49 4.06 12.16
CA ARG A 163 -23.23 2.81 11.92
C ARG A 163 -22.50 1.56 12.42
N GLY A 164 -21.28 1.69 12.96
CA GLY A 164 -20.47 0.56 13.42
C GLY A 164 -19.91 -0.28 12.28
N GLU A 165 -19.75 0.28 11.09
CA GLU A 165 -19.21 -0.43 9.93
C GLU A 165 -17.68 -0.64 10.02
N GLU A 166 -17.20 -1.69 9.36
CA GLU A 166 -15.79 -2.04 9.26
C GLU A 166 -15.14 -1.39 8.04
N ILE A 167 -14.09 -0.59 8.28
CA ILE A 167 -13.44 0.25 7.29
C ILE A 167 -11.99 -0.20 7.09
N LEU A 168 -11.65 -0.58 5.86
CA LEU A 168 -10.30 -0.94 5.45
C LEU A 168 -9.62 0.22 4.73
N VAL A 169 -8.55 0.75 5.30
CA VAL A 169 -7.77 1.86 4.72
C VAL A 169 -6.45 1.33 4.17
N GLU A 170 -6.24 1.55 2.88
CA GLU A 170 -5.07 1.10 2.16
C GLU A 170 -4.09 2.26 1.90
N GLY A 171 -2.93 2.18 2.56
CA GLY A 171 -1.79 3.07 2.35
C GLY A 171 -1.00 2.78 1.07
N THR A 172 -0.25 3.77 0.60
CA THR A 172 0.71 3.63 -0.50
C THR A 172 2.15 3.80 -0.04
N GLN A 173 3.10 3.29 -0.83
CA GLN A 173 4.54 3.27 -0.50
C GLN A 173 4.83 2.59 0.85
N GLY A 174 6.05 2.74 1.36
CA GLY A 174 6.44 2.25 2.68
C GLY A 174 7.00 3.39 3.52
N LEU A 175 7.17 3.14 4.83
CA LEU A 175 7.59 4.14 5.80
C LEU A 175 8.87 4.88 5.38
N TYR A 176 9.85 4.17 4.83
CA TYR A 176 11.15 4.77 4.49
C TYR A 176 11.15 5.59 3.20
N LEU A 177 9.99 5.67 2.54
CA LEU A 177 9.70 6.66 1.49
C LEU A 177 8.89 7.85 2.02
N SER A 178 8.57 7.92 3.32
CA SER A 178 7.93 9.10 3.92
C SER A 178 8.77 10.36 3.68
N LEU A 179 8.12 11.46 3.31
CA LEU A 179 8.74 12.76 3.12
C LEU A 179 9.53 13.22 4.37
N TYR A 180 9.02 12.89 5.57
CA TYR A 180 9.59 13.35 6.83
C TYR A 180 10.47 12.29 7.51
N HIS A 181 10.12 11.02 7.34
CA HIS A 181 10.70 9.93 8.13
C HIS A 181 11.57 8.97 7.32
N GLY A 182 11.59 9.14 5.99
CA GLY A 182 12.42 8.38 5.07
C GLY A 182 13.80 8.99 4.84
N ALA A 183 14.51 8.42 3.87
CA ALA A 183 15.87 8.84 3.49
C ALA A 183 15.84 10.05 2.54
N TYR A 184 15.37 11.21 3.02
CA TYR A 184 15.32 12.45 2.22
C TYR A 184 16.70 12.77 1.62
N PRO A 185 16.80 13.16 0.33
CA PRO A 185 15.72 13.50 -0.60
C PRO A 185 15.09 12.32 -1.37
N TYR A 186 15.54 11.08 -1.13
CA TYR A 186 15.11 9.88 -1.85
C TYR A 186 13.80 9.29 -1.31
N VAL A 187 12.76 10.11 -1.28
CA VAL A 187 11.46 9.86 -0.66
C VAL A 187 10.32 10.30 -1.59
N THR A 188 9.08 9.99 -1.23
CA THR A 188 7.90 10.54 -1.90
C THR A 188 7.53 11.92 -1.32
N SER A 189 6.56 12.60 -1.92
CA SER A 189 6.17 13.97 -1.58
C SER A 189 5.15 14.06 -0.43
N ARG A 190 5.04 13.02 0.41
CA ARG A 190 4.04 12.91 1.48
C ARG A 190 4.53 12.03 2.62
N ASP A 191 3.86 12.11 3.76
CA ASP A 191 4.02 11.09 4.79
C ASP A 191 3.30 9.78 4.38
N THR A 192 3.92 8.67 4.71
CA THR A 192 3.46 7.30 4.39
C THR A 192 3.23 6.47 5.65
N SER A 193 3.36 7.08 6.83
CA SER A 193 3.00 6.47 8.11
C SER A 193 1.49 6.26 8.23
N ALA A 194 1.06 5.44 9.19
CA ALA A 194 -0.34 5.27 9.56
C ALA A 194 -1.01 6.60 9.95
N ALA A 195 -0.28 7.50 10.61
CA ALA A 195 -0.79 8.83 10.95
C ALA A 195 -0.98 9.71 9.70
N GLY A 196 -0.04 9.64 8.74
CA GLY A 196 -0.18 10.30 7.45
C GLY A 196 -1.38 9.79 6.65
N ILE A 197 -1.56 8.47 6.59
CA ILE A 197 -2.72 7.82 5.96
C ILE A 197 -4.03 8.29 6.62
N LEU A 198 -4.07 8.31 7.95
CA LEU A 198 -5.23 8.75 8.71
C LEU A 198 -5.58 10.23 8.45
N SER A 199 -4.56 11.08 8.37
CA SER A 199 -4.74 12.51 8.03
C SER A 199 -5.43 12.70 6.68
N GLU A 200 -5.25 11.79 5.73
CA GLU A 200 -5.79 11.93 4.37
C GLU A 200 -7.22 11.49 4.21
N ILE A 201 -7.65 10.54 5.02
CA ILE A 201 -9.05 10.13 5.07
C ILE A 201 -9.90 11.07 5.94
N GLY A 202 -9.25 11.98 6.68
CA GLY A 202 -9.93 13.01 7.47
C GLY A 202 -10.50 12.51 8.81
N CYS A 203 -9.92 11.46 9.38
CA CYS A 203 -10.39 10.87 10.63
C CYS A 203 -9.45 11.13 11.81
N GLY A 204 -10.00 11.19 13.02
CA GLY A 204 -9.22 11.30 14.25
C GLY A 204 -8.59 9.97 14.69
N PRO A 205 -7.46 9.98 15.42
CA PRO A 205 -6.72 8.76 15.80
C PRO A 205 -7.48 7.83 16.74
N LYS A 206 -8.53 8.31 17.43
CA LYS A 206 -9.36 7.48 18.31
C LYS A 206 -10.25 6.48 17.57
N HIS A 207 -10.38 6.60 16.25
CA HIS A 207 -11.17 5.66 15.43
C HIS A 207 -10.33 4.50 14.88
N VAL A 208 -9.02 4.46 15.15
CA VAL A 208 -8.12 3.43 14.63
C VAL A 208 -7.96 2.32 15.67
N ASP A 209 -8.42 1.13 15.31
CA ASP A 209 -8.38 -0.06 16.15
C ASP A 209 -7.22 -0.96 15.76
N GLN A 210 -6.94 -1.06 14.46
CA GLN A 210 -5.92 -1.96 13.93
C GLN A 210 -4.97 -1.25 12.97
N ILE A 211 -3.67 -1.52 13.13
CA ILE A 211 -2.63 -1.06 12.22
C ILE A 211 -1.79 -2.26 11.83
N ILE A 212 -1.94 -2.68 10.57
CA ILE A 212 -1.22 -3.79 9.96
C ILE A 212 -0.05 -3.21 9.18
N VAL A 213 1.17 -3.45 9.67
CA VAL A 213 2.40 -3.11 8.94
C VAL A 213 2.81 -4.29 8.07
N VAL A 214 2.82 -4.06 6.76
CA VAL A 214 3.17 -5.06 5.77
C VAL A 214 4.67 -4.99 5.48
N PHE A 215 5.35 -6.11 5.66
CA PHE A 215 6.71 -6.33 5.19
C PHE A 215 6.73 -7.42 4.13
N LYS A 216 7.74 -7.35 3.28
CA LYS A 216 8.16 -8.46 2.43
C LYS A 216 9.23 -9.25 3.18
N SER A 217 9.36 -10.55 2.89
CA SER A 217 10.37 -11.44 3.49
C SER A 217 11.82 -11.00 3.27
N TYR A 218 12.07 -10.02 2.41
CA TYR A 218 13.32 -9.31 2.16
C TYR A 218 13.02 -7.85 1.84
N VAL A 219 14.03 -6.99 1.89
CA VAL A 219 13.88 -5.56 1.58
C VAL A 219 14.11 -5.33 0.09
N THR A 220 13.24 -4.54 -0.52
CA THR A 220 13.41 -4.06 -1.90
C THR A 220 13.39 -2.54 -1.93
N ARG A 221 14.11 -1.93 -2.88
CA ARG A 221 14.11 -0.49 -3.12
C ARG A 221 14.15 -0.20 -4.62
N VAL A 222 13.38 0.80 -5.07
CA VAL A 222 13.42 1.32 -6.44
C VAL A 222 14.10 2.68 -6.44
N GLY A 223 14.99 2.91 -7.42
CA GLY A 223 15.69 4.18 -7.56
C GLY A 223 16.90 4.32 -6.64
N GLU A 224 17.38 5.54 -6.53
CA GLU A 224 18.58 5.90 -5.80
C GLU A 224 18.37 5.91 -4.27
N GLY A 225 19.48 6.12 -3.56
CA GLY A 225 19.55 6.27 -2.11
C GLY A 225 20.03 5.02 -1.36
N PRO A 226 20.25 5.10 -0.05
CA PRO A 226 20.94 4.06 0.70
C PRO A 226 20.09 2.78 0.86
N LEU A 227 20.71 1.61 0.70
CA LEU A 227 20.11 0.33 1.05
C LEU A 227 21.16 -0.51 1.80
N GLU A 228 21.00 -0.60 3.12
CA GLU A 228 21.89 -1.41 3.96
C GLU A 228 21.75 -2.89 3.62
N GLY A 229 22.88 -3.58 3.44
CA GLY A 229 22.90 -5.00 3.11
C GLY A 229 22.49 -5.32 1.67
N GLU A 230 22.57 -4.35 0.76
CA GLU A 230 22.29 -4.56 -0.67
C GLU A 230 23.12 -5.71 -1.26
N LEU A 231 22.41 -6.63 -1.91
CA LEU A 231 22.99 -7.79 -2.58
C LEU A 231 23.53 -7.40 -3.95
N ARG A 232 24.59 -8.08 -4.38
CA ARG A 232 25.11 -7.96 -5.75
C ARG A 232 24.15 -8.61 -6.73
N ALA A 233 24.11 -8.13 -7.97
CA ALA A 233 23.21 -8.62 -9.01
C ALA A 233 23.28 -10.16 -9.21
N GLU A 234 24.49 -10.72 -9.20
CA GLU A 234 24.75 -12.17 -9.29
C GLU A 234 24.07 -12.96 -8.15
N ASP A 235 24.09 -12.41 -6.94
CA ASP A 235 23.47 -13.05 -5.76
C ASP A 235 21.95 -12.98 -5.85
N ILE A 236 21.39 -11.87 -6.36
CA ILE A 236 19.95 -11.69 -6.60
C ILE A 236 19.44 -12.70 -7.64
N GLU A 237 20.18 -12.86 -8.74
CA GLU A 237 19.85 -13.81 -9.80
C GLU A 237 19.89 -15.25 -9.28
N ARG A 238 20.95 -15.62 -8.55
CA ARG A 238 21.09 -16.95 -7.94
C ARG A 238 19.94 -17.28 -6.99
N LEU A 239 19.47 -16.29 -6.23
CA LEU A 239 18.34 -16.45 -5.31
C LEU A 239 16.97 -16.39 -6.01
N GLY A 240 16.92 -15.99 -7.28
CA GLY A 240 15.66 -15.84 -8.03
C GLY A 240 14.81 -14.67 -7.55
N LEU A 241 15.43 -13.62 -7.00
CA LEU A 241 14.75 -12.45 -6.40
C LEU A 241 14.67 -11.23 -7.34
N ILE A 242 14.87 -11.44 -8.64
CA ILE A 242 14.78 -10.37 -9.63
C ILE A 242 13.34 -9.88 -9.72
N GLU A 243 13.12 -8.60 -9.43
CA GLU A 243 11.81 -7.96 -9.51
C GLU A 243 11.84 -6.62 -10.24
N ARG A 244 10.71 -6.24 -10.83
CA ARG A 244 10.51 -4.94 -11.50
C ARG A 244 9.35 -4.17 -10.88
N GLY A 245 9.49 -2.85 -10.82
CA GLY A 245 8.46 -1.94 -10.32
C GLY A 245 7.23 -1.90 -11.21
N THR A 246 6.02 -1.97 -10.62
CA THR A 246 4.74 -1.98 -11.34
C THR A 246 4.49 -0.72 -12.17
N VAL A 247 4.95 0.45 -11.70
CA VAL A 247 4.71 1.74 -12.37
C VAL A 247 5.81 2.06 -13.38
N THR A 248 7.08 1.93 -12.99
CA THR A 248 8.23 2.39 -13.79
C THR A 248 8.92 1.30 -14.60
N GLY A 249 8.67 0.02 -14.31
CA GLY A 249 9.37 -1.12 -14.92
C GLY A 249 10.83 -1.30 -14.50
N ARG A 250 11.37 -0.42 -13.64
CA ARG A 250 12.76 -0.47 -13.17
C ARG A 250 13.02 -1.69 -12.30
N LEU A 251 14.24 -2.21 -12.38
CA LEU A 251 14.71 -3.28 -11.50
C LEU A 251 14.74 -2.80 -10.04
N ARG A 252 14.39 -3.69 -9.13
CA ARG A 252 14.47 -3.48 -7.69
C ARG A 252 15.83 -3.91 -7.18
N ARG A 253 16.44 -3.06 -6.37
CA ARG A 253 17.56 -3.41 -5.50
C ARG A 253 17.05 -4.26 -4.37
N VAL A 254 17.82 -5.24 -3.91
CA VAL A 254 17.39 -6.26 -2.94
C VAL A 254 18.39 -6.32 -1.80
N ALA A 255 17.88 -6.43 -0.57
CA ALA A 255 18.66 -6.69 0.64
C ALA A 255 17.93 -7.72 1.52
N PRO A 256 18.62 -8.47 2.39
CA PRO A 256 17.98 -9.34 3.38
C PRO A 256 17.01 -8.57 4.29
N PHE A 257 16.10 -9.31 4.95
CA PHE A 257 15.18 -8.71 5.92
C PHE A 257 15.95 -7.95 7.00
N ASN A 258 15.65 -6.66 7.19
CA ASN A 258 16.31 -5.82 8.19
C ASN A 258 15.42 -5.65 9.43
N ILE A 259 15.80 -6.32 10.52
CA ILE A 259 15.03 -6.31 11.79
C ILE A 259 14.99 -4.92 12.43
N GLU A 260 16.03 -4.10 12.27
CA GLU A 260 16.08 -2.77 12.89
C GLU A 260 15.16 -1.80 12.15
N LEU A 261 15.15 -1.87 10.82
CA LEU A 261 14.19 -1.11 10.02
C LEU A 261 12.75 -1.53 10.36
N ALA A 262 12.49 -2.84 10.46
CA ALA A 262 11.17 -3.34 10.82
C ALA A 262 10.74 -2.91 12.23
N ARG A 263 11.66 -2.94 13.21
CA ARG A 263 11.40 -2.49 14.60
C ARG A 263 11.01 -1.03 14.65
N ARG A 264 11.74 -0.17 13.95
CA ARG A 264 11.38 1.26 13.87
C ARG A 264 10.02 1.45 13.19
N ALA A 265 9.74 0.71 12.12
CA ALA A 265 8.47 0.83 11.40
C ALA A 265 7.26 0.39 12.23
N VAL A 266 7.38 -0.72 12.95
CA VAL A 266 6.36 -1.23 13.87
C VAL A 266 6.10 -0.23 15.00
N ARG A 267 7.16 0.28 15.64
CA ARG A 267 7.04 1.22 16.77
C ARG A 267 6.42 2.54 16.33
N MET A 268 6.88 3.10 15.21
CA MET A 268 6.44 4.41 14.74
C MET A 268 4.97 4.39 14.29
N ASN A 269 4.52 3.31 13.66
CA ASN A 269 3.13 3.15 13.25
C ASN A 269 2.25 2.54 14.34
N THR A 270 2.78 2.28 15.55
CA THR A 270 2.06 1.57 16.63
C THR A 270 1.34 0.32 16.11
N ALA A 271 2.07 -0.53 15.38
CA ALA A 271 1.49 -1.68 14.72
C ALA A 271 0.84 -2.61 15.74
N THR A 272 -0.42 -2.96 15.50
CA THR A 272 -1.12 -3.99 16.26
C THR A 272 -0.80 -5.37 15.73
N GLN A 273 -0.45 -5.45 14.44
CA GLN A 273 -0.20 -6.69 13.72
C GLN A 273 0.84 -6.50 12.61
N ILE A 274 1.47 -7.60 12.22
CA ILE A 274 2.41 -7.66 11.10
C ILE A 274 1.87 -8.62 10.03
N ALA A 275 2.00 -8.20 8.77
CA ALA A 275 1.85 -9.08 7.63
C ALA A 275 3.21 -9.30 6.93
N ILE A 276 3.59 -10.56 6.67
CA ILE A 276 4.79 -10.91 5.90
C ILE A 276 4.38 -11.46 4.55
N THR A 277 4.85 -10.88 3.45
CA THR A 277 4.56 -11.37 2.09
C THR A 277 5.80 -11.96 1.42
N LYS A 278 5.59 -12.66 0.29
CA LYS A 278 6.64 -13.28 -0.52
C LYS A 278 7.49 -14.26 0.28
N LEU A 279 6.90 -14.98 1.23
CA LEU A 279 7.62 -16.01 1.96
C LEU A 279 8.11 -17.11 1.00
N ASP A 280 7.32 -17.40 -0.03
CA ASP A 280 7.61 -18.36 -1.11
C ASP A 280 8.81 -17.98 -2.00
N ALA A 281 9.22 -16.72 -1.99
CA ALA A 281 10.40 -16.27 -2.71
C ALA A 281 11.70 -16.67 -1.99
N LEU A 282 11.69 -16.76 -0.65
CA LEU A 282 12.82 -17.28 0.14
C LEU A 282 12.72 -18.78 0.39
N TYR A 283 11.51 -19.30 0.57
CA TYR A 283 11.23 -20.70 0.88
C TYR A 283 10.28 -21.27 -0.16
N ARG A 284 10.81 -21.85 -1.25
CA ARG A 284 10.01 -22.26 -2.42
C ARG A 284 8.91 -23.26 -2.05
N GLU A 285 9.15 -24.11 -1.07
CA GLU A 285 8.24 -25.12 -0.54
C GLU A 285 7.07 -24.50 0.25
N ALA A 286 7.16 -23.23 0.64
CA ALA A 286 6.04 -22.50 1.23
C ALA A 286 5.00 -22.09 0.17
N ARG A 287 5.30 -22.22 -1.14
CA ARG A 287 4.42 -21.73 -2.21
C ARG A 287 3.01 -22.33 -2.14
N GLY A 288 2.00 -21.46 -2.06
CA GLY A 288 0.59 -21.83 -2.02
C GLY A 288 0.14 -22.47 -0.70
N VAL A 289 1.00 -22.54 0.31
CA VAL A 289 0.63 -23.07 1.63
C VAL A 289 -0.33 -22.11 2.33
N ARG A 290 -1.48 -22.61 2.78
CA ARG A 290 -2.53 -21.82 3.44
C ARG A 290 -2.78 -22.24 4.90
N ASP A 291 -2.01 -23.20 5.38
CA ASP A 291 -2.11 -23.76 6.73
C ASP A 291 -0.74 -23.67 7.41
N TRP A 292 -0.70 -23.08 8.61
CA TRP A 292 0.53 -22.88 9.38
C TRP A 292 1.29 -24.19 9.67
N GLY A 293 0.56 -25.26 10.00
CA GLY A 293 1.16 -26.55 10.31
C GLY A 293 1.86 -27.20 9.11
N LYS A 294 1.51 -26.79 7.89
CA LYS A 294 2.09 -27.29 6.63
C LYS A 294 3.28 -26.47 6.14
N LEU A 295 3.63 -25.37 6.79
CA LEU A 295 4.82 -24.61 6.42
C LEU A 295 6.12 -25.37 6.74
N PRO A 296 7.15 -25.26 5.88
CA PRO A 296 8.48 -25.74 6.18
C PRO A 296 9.00 -25.22 7.52
N ARG A 297 9.80 -26.02 8.22
CA ARG A 297 10.27 -25.69 9.58
C ARG A 297 11.09 -24.39 9.58
N GLU A 298 11.94 -24.20 8.58
CA GLU A 298 12.79 -23.02 8.41
C GLU A 298 11.95 -21.77 8.14
N ALA A 299 10.89 -21.89 7.35
CA ALA A 299 9.96 -20.81 7.06
C ALA A 299 9.17 -20.38 8.31
N ARG A 300 8.71 -21.35 9.12
CA ARG A 300 8.07 -21.06 10.42
C ARG A 300 9.01 -20.37 11.37
N ARG A 301 10.24 -20.88 11.51
CA ARG A 301 11.28 -20.28 12.36
C ARG A 301 11.59 -18.84 11.96
N PHE A 302 11.61 -18.53 10.66
CA PHE A 302 11.79 -17.16 10.18
C PHE A 302 10.67 -16.22 10.67
N ILE A 303 9.41 -16.68 10.61
CA ILE A 303 8.26 -15.90 11.10
C ILE A 303 8.31 -15.75 12.63
N GLU A 304 8.58 -16.82 13.35
CA GLU A 304 8.71 -16.83 14.82
C GLU A 304 9.85 -15.90 15.27
N ASP A 305 11.02 -15.95 14.62
CA ASP A 305 12.16 -15.06 14.91
C ASP A 305 11.81 -13.58 14.69
N ILE A 306 10.97 -13.25 13.69
CA ILE A 306 10.49 -11.88 13.46
C ILE A 306 9.55 -11.46 14.59
N GLU A 307 8.55 -12.27 14.89
CA GLU A 307 7.57 -12.01 15.97
C GLU A 307 8.28 -11.81 17.32
N ASP A 308 9.25 -12.67 17.66
CA ASP A 308 10.04 -12.58 18.89
C ASP A 308 10.87 -11.30 18.99
N LYS A 309 11.49 -10.87 17.88
CA LYS A 309 12.37 -9.69 17.86
C LYS A 309 11.59 -8.37 17.80
N LEU A 310 10.38 -8.38 17.26
CA LEU A 310 9.54 -7.20 17.09
C LEU A 310 8.47 -7.06 18.18
N ARG A 311 8.15 -8.15 18.89
CA ARG A 311 7.13 -8.20 19.96
C ARG A 311 5.75 -7.73 19.50
N VAL A 312 5.43 -7.97 18.24
CA VAL A 312 4.12 -7.72 17.62
C VAL A 312 3.74 -8.96 16.81
N PRO A 313 2.50 -9.46 16.93
CA PRO A 313 2.11 -10.72 16.31
C PRO A 313 2.17 -10.65 14.78
N VAL A 314 2.75 -11.67 14.16
CA VAL A 314 2.68 -11.89 12.71
C VAL A 314 1.42 -12.68 12.43
N THR A 315 0.40 -12.02 11.87
CA THR A 315 -0.94 -12.58 11.74
C THR A 315 -1.31 -12.95 10.32
N LEU A 316 -0.67 -12.35 9.31
CA LEU A 316 -0.94 -12.62 7.90
C LEU A 316 0.36 -12.97 7.17
N ILE A 317 0.39 -14.12 6.51
CA ILE A 317 1.60 -14.62 5.85
C ILE A 317 1.28 -14.98 4.40
N GLY A 318 1.76 -14.15 3.47
CA GLY A 318 1.63 -14.36 2.03
C GLY A 318 2.65 -15.37 1.51
N THR A 319 2.15 -16.47 0.98
CA THR A 319 2.90 -17.64 0.49
C THR A 319 2.80 -17.82 -1.02
N GLY A 320 2.40 -16.78 -1.76
CA GLY A 320 2.24 -16.86 -3.20
C GLY A 320 1.76 -15.55 -3.79
N GLU A 321 1.41 -15.57 -5.07
CA GLU A 321 0.93 -14.38 -5.78
C GLU A 321 -0.59 -14.21 -5.72
N ASP A 322 -1.34 -15.30 -5.68
CA ASP A 322 -2.80 -15.26 -5.51
C ASP A 322 -3.14 -14.73 -4.12
N VAL A 323 -4.21 -13.94 -4.02
CA VAL A 323 -4.72 -13.39 -2.77
C VAL A 323 -5.01 -14.48 -1.74
N GLU A 324 -5.56 -15.62 -2.18
CA GLU A 324 -5.90 -16.75 -1.30
C GLU A 324 -4.68 -17.54 -0.82
N ASP A 325 -3.50 -17.36 -1.43
CA ASP A 325 -2.24 -17.95 -0.96
C ASP A 325 -1.70 -17.16 0.25
N THR A 326 -2.50 -17.13 1.31
CA THR A 326 -2.28 -16.38 2.53
C THR A 326 -2.69 -17.25 3.71
N ILE A 327 -1.79 -17.38 4.70
CA ILE A 327 -2.11 -17.97 6.00
C ILE A 327 -2.61 -16.83 6.89
N ASP A 328 -3.76 -17.02 7.52
CA ASP A 328 -4.36 -16.07 8.45
C ASP A 328 -4.39 -16.69 9.84
N LEU A 329 -3.67 -16.05 10.77
CA LEU A 329 -3.53 -16.43 12.17
C LEU A 329 -4.21 -15.44 13.11
N ARG A 330 -5.01 -14.50 12.59
CA ARG A 330 -5.63 -13.45 13.41
C ARG A 330 -6.45 -14.04 14.56
N ARG A 331 -7.27 -15.07 14.30
CA ARG A 331 -8.08 -15.74 15.34
C ARG A 331 -7.20 -16.45 16.37
N GLU A 332 -6.22 -17.20 15.91
CA GLU A 332 -5.27 -17.96 16.72
C GLU A 332 -4.41 -17.04 17.61
N LYS A 333 -4.17 -15.81 17.16
CA LYS A 333 -3.43 -14.77 17.87
C LYS A 333 -4.34 -13.83 18.70
N GLY A 334 -5.64 -14.13 18.80
CA GLY A 334 -6.59 -13.38 19.62
C GLY A 334 -6.93 -11.98 19.10
N ILE A 335 -6.76 -11.74 17.81
CA ILE A 335 -7.20 -10.51 17.14
C ILE A 335 -8.70 -10.61 16.89
N GLU A 336 -9.45 -9.60 17.34
CA GLU A 336 -10.87 -9.44 17.03
C GLU A 336 -11.05 -9.12 15.53
N ILE A 337 -11.92 -9.86 14.84
CA ILE A 337 -12.12 -9.79 13.38
C ILE A 337 -13.51 -9.28 13.06
#